data_AF-A0A1Y3NP70-F1
#
_entry.id   AF-A0A1Y3NP70-F1
#
_cell.length_a   1.000
_cell.length_b   1.000
_cell.length_c   1.000
_cell.angle_alpha   90.00
_cell.angle_beta   90.00
_cell.angle_gamma   90.00
#
_symmetry.space_group_name_H-M   'P 1'
#
loop_
_entity.id
_entity.type
_entity.pdbx_description
1 polymer ?
#
loop_
_entity_poly.entity_id
_entity_poly.type
_entity_poly.pdbx_seq_one_letter_code
_entity_poly.pdbx_strand_id
1 'polypeptide(L)'
;MKLSSTYLFSLAALLGCAYADSYKELFTVNITEDSTRNYTVEGHKCDIEMQYFSGSVVSDVFNGETRSGSSLVYKNFKDGHTESRARYILLGKDSKGECDLFIEDNGLYKENQTVITKPTIITTCEDLAWLQTADVQGRVEDQENGKTVKIMWNESNTSLIPYPTVTMPDNSRTYDKKLFTFDIGIGSQVDVIGPDNALAVMIEFTCTSPAENFKATGLDTFVDTRMQFKGQIQTLSARYILQGKDDEGRDCKVYIENNGVDDFTNMITEPFIVTDNPKWAWIESAPLHGSTSWSPNLQIHLWTVNDPSLWTEQPNNDDTGIDSEIEVEDNVEVDDNNDDSDSDNEN
;
A
#
# COMPACT_ATOMS: atom_id res chain seq x y z
N MET A 1 18.26 -6.39 50.55
CA MET A 1 19.05 -6.89 49.41
C MET A 1 18.09 -7.10 48.25
N LYS A 2 17.99 -6.13 47.33
CA LYS A 2 17.13 -6.21 46.14
C LYS A 2 17.96 -6.79 45.00
N LEU A 3 17.63 -7.98 44.52
CA LEU A 3 18.21 -8.57 43.32
C LEU A 3 17.47 -7.98 42.11
N SER A 4 18.21 -7.34 41.21
CA SER A 4 17.68 -6.67 40.02
C SER A 4 17.28 -7.69 38.93
N SER A 5 16.13 -7.47 38.31
CA SER A 5 15.50 -8.35 37.31
C SER A 5 16.14 -8.28 35.91
N THR A 6 17.45 -8.11 35.81
CA THR A 6 18.13 -7.83 34.54
C THR A 6 18.77 -9.07 33.88
N TYR A 7 18.48 -10.28 34.37
CA TYR A 7 19.08 -11.52 33.86
C TYR A 7 18.07 -12.61 33.48
N LEU A 8 16.81 -12.24 33.17
CA LEU A 8 15.80 -13.19 32.67
C LEU A 8 15.55 -13.12 31.15
N PHE A 9 16.18 -12.18 30.44
CA PHE A 9 16.07 -12.05 28.98
C PHE A 9 17.22 -12.66 28.17
N SER A 10 18.21 -13.29 28.81
CA SER A 10 19.40 -13.84 28.12
C SER A 10 19.46 -15.38 28.04
N LEU A 11 18.42 -16.11 28.47
CA LEU A 11 18.38 -17.58 28.36
C LEU A 11 17.50 -18.11 27.22
N ALA A 12 16.80 -17.24 26.48
CA ALA A 12 16.05 -17.63 25.27
C ALA A 12 16.91 -17.59 23.99
N ALA A 13 18.13 -17.06 24.06
CA ALA A 13 19.07 -16.98 22.94
C ALA A 13 20.04 -18.18 22.85
N LEU A 14 19.87 -19.20 23.70
CA LEU A 14 20.73 -20.39 23.77
C LEU A 14 19.94 -21.70 23.79
N LEU A 15 18.74 -21.68 23.24
CA LEU A 15 18.06 -22.87 22.72
C LEU A 15 17.88 -22.63 21.22
N GLY A 16 18.82 -23.18 20.45
CA GLY A 16 18.64 -23.38 19.02
C GLY A 16 17.45 -24.30 18.79
N CYS A 17 16.24 -23.72 18.79
CA CYS A 17 15.12 -24.30 18.09
C CYS A 17 15.39 -24.08 16.61
N ALA A 18 16.10 -25.03 16.00
CA ALA A 18 15.94 -25.30 14.59
C ALA A 18 14.46 -25.65 14.37
N TYR A 19 13.60 -24.63 14.19
CA TYR A 19 12.38 -24.83 13.44
C TYR A 19 12.87 -25.16 12.03
N ALA A 20 12.79 -26.45 11.68
CA ALA A 20 12.83 -26.84 10.29
C ALA A 20 11.83 -25.94 9.56
N ASP A 21 12.30 -25.26 8.52
CA ASP A 21 11.49 -24.40 7.66
C ASP A 21 10.37 -25.29 7.10
N SER A 22 9.18 -25.27 7.70
CA SER A 22 8.06 -26.21 7.42
C SER A 22 7.36 -25.95 6.09
N TYR A 23 8.05 -25.20 5.22
CA TYR A 23 7.57 -24.70 3.95
C TYR A 23 8.18 -25.52 2.83
N LYS A 24 7.30 -26.10 2.01
CA LYS A 24 7.66 -26.81 0.79
C LYS A 24 7.39 -25.93 -0.41
N GLU A 25 8.34 -25.85 -1.35
CA GLU A 25 8.13 -25.17 -2.63
C GLU A 25 7.09 -25.94 -3.46
N LEU A 26 6.10 -25.22 -3.97
CA LEU A 26 5.10 -25.76 -4.89
C LEU A 26 5.53 -25.51 -6.33
N PHE A 27 5.86 -24.26 -6.64
CA PHE A 27 6.35 -23.83 -7.94
C PHE A 27 7.03 -22.46 -7.82
N THR A 28 7.82 -22.12 -8.83
CA THR A 28 8.50 -20.82 -8.95
C THR A 28 7.96 -20.06 -10.15
N VAL A 29 7.57 -18.81 -9.93
CA VAL A 29 7.25 -17.85 -11.00
C VAL A 29 8.54 -17.14 -11.40
N ASN A 30 9.00 -17.35 -12.63
CA ASN A 30 10.15 -16.64 -13.19
C ASN A 30 9.64 -15.36 -13.84
N ILE A 31 10.02 -14.20 -13.30
CA ILE A 31 9.59 -12.88 -13.74
C ILE A 31 10.67 -12.26 -14.63
N THR A 32 10.26 -11.74 -15.78
CA THR A 32 11.05 -10.88 -16.66
C THR A 32 10.43 -9.50 -16.69
N GLU A 33 11.16 -8.50 -16.20
CA GLU A 33 10.68 -7.12 -16.15
C GLU A 33 10.70 -6.47 -17.53
N ASP A 34 9.64 -5.72 -17.86
CA ASP A 34 9.58 -4.92 -19.07
C ASP A 34 10.29 -3.57 -18.84
N SER A 35 11.53 -3.47 -19.28
CA SER A 35 12.35 -2.26 -19.12
C SER A 35 11.80 -1.02 -19.84
N THR A 36 10.83 -1.19 -20.74
CA THR A 36 10.16 -0.08 -21.43
C THR A 36 8.91 0.42 -20.70
N ARG A 37 8.43 -0.34 -19.71
CA ARG A 37 7.21 -0.08 -18.94
C ARG A 37 7.52 -0.07 -17.44
N ASN A 38 8.48 0.76 -17.07
CA ASN A 38 8.75 1.17 -15.70
C ASN A 38 8.35 2.64 -15.52
N TYR A 39 7.47 2.90 -14.56
CA TYR A 39 6.95 4.24 -14.30
C TYR A 39 7.19 4.63 -12.85
N THR A 40 7.77 5.82 -12.65
CA THR A 40 8.04 6.37 -11.33
C THR A 40 7.32 7.69 -11.07
N VAL A 41 6.98 7.91 -9.81
CA VAL A 41 6.52 9.19 -9.25
C VAL A 41 7.29 9.44 -7.96
N GLU A 42 8.09 10.50 -7.94
CA GLU A 42 8.86 10.92 -6.76
C GLU A 42 7.98 11.79 -5.87
N GLY A 43 7.38 11.18 -4.85
CA GLY A 43 6.48 11.87 -3.95
C GLY A 43 7.17 12.50 -2.75
N HIS A 44 6.36 13.19 -1.96
CA HIS A 44 6.83 13.94 -0.79
C HIS A 44 6.95 13.06 0.46
N LYS A 45 6.10 12.03 0.57
CA LYS A 45 6.08 11.02 1.64
C LYS A 45 6.39 9.62 1.14
N CYS A 46 6.19 9.34 -0.14
CA CYS A 46 6.39 8.04 -0.74
C CYS A 46 6.88 8.18 -2.18
N ASP A 47 7.89 7.42 -2.57
CA ASP A 47 8.20 7.22 -3.99
C ASP A 47 7.47 5.99 -4.51
N ILE A 48 6.98 6.09 -5.73
CA ILE A 48 6.30 4.99 -6.42
C ILE A 48 7.16 4.49 -7.55
N GLU A 49 7.27 3.17 -7.65
CA GLU A 49 7.73 2.47 -8.84
C GLU A 49 6.65 1.48 -9.27
N MET A 50 6.21 1.56 -10.52
CA MET A 50 5.29 0.61 -11.14
C MET A 50 6.02 -0.07 -12.30
N GLN A 51 6.37 -1.34 -12.10
CA GLN A 51 7.09 -2.17 -13.06
C GLN A 51 6.15 -3.22 -13.66
N TYR A 52 5.92 -3.15 -14.97
CA TYR A 52 5.23 -4.21 -15.68
C TYR A 52 6.17 -5.38 -15.96
N PHE A 53 5.64 -6.59 -16.02
CA PHE A 53 6.45 -7.77 -16.26
C PHE A 53 5.70 -8.86 -17.03
N SER A 54 6.46 -9.79 -17.58
CA SER A 54 5.96 -11.12 -17.94
C SER A 54 6.52 -12.15 -16.97
N GLY A 55 5.90 -13.31 -16.88
CA GLY A 55 6.43 -14.41 -16.09
C GLY A 55 5.95 -15.76 -16.56
N SER A 56 6.66 -16.80 -16.13
CA SER A 56 6.37 -18.18 -16.48
C SER A 56 6.62 -19.12 -15.31
N VAL A 57 5.80 -20.18 -15.27
CA VAL A 57 5.93 -21.29 -14.33
C VAL A 57 6.10 -22.57 -15.14
N VAL A 58 7.13 -23.34 -14.81
CA VAL A 58 7.32 -24.70 -15.30
C VAL A 58 7.56 -25.60 -14.10
N SER A 59 6.64 -26.51 -13.83
CA SER A 59 6.72 -27.42 -12.68
C SER A 59 5.88 -28.69 -12.90
N ASP A 60 6.02 -29.66 -11.99
CA ASP A 60 5.19 -30.87 -12.00
C ASP A 60 3.73 -30.60 -11.56
N VAL A 61 3.47 -29.43 -10.95
CA VAL A 61 2.17 -29.10 -10.34
C VAL A 61 1.33 -28.21 -11.24
N PHE A 62 1.96 -27.20 -11.84
CA PHE A 62 1.33 -26.22 -12.72
C PHE A 62 2.34 -25.70 -13.75
N ASN A 63 1.88 -25.46 -14.97
CA ASN A 63 2.66 -24.82 -16.02
C ASN A 63 1.83 -23.70 -16.64
N GLY A 64 2.38 -22.50 -16.76
CA GLY A 64 1.64 -21.37 -17.29
C GLY A 64 2.47 -20.11 -17.48
N GLU A 65 1.86 -19.10 -18.09
CA GLU A 65 2.48 -17.82 -18.39
C GLU A 65 1.57 -16.67 -17.98
N THR A 66 2.15 -15.53 -17.61
CA THR A 66 1.39 -14.35 -17.24
C THR A 66 0.67 -13.73 -18.44
N ARG A 67 -0.52 -13.17 -18.20
CA ARG A 67 -1.17 -12.27 -19.16
C ARG A 67 -0.58 -10.85 -19.13
N SER A 68 -0.88 -10.05 -20.18
CA SER A 68 -0.78 -8.59 -20.17
C SER A 68 -1.42 -7.96 -18.92
N GLY A 69 -0.86 -6.83 -18.48
CA GLY A 69 -1.33 -6.11 -17.29
C GLY A 69 -0.72 -6.57 -15.97
N SER A 70 0.14 -7.61 -16.01
CA SER A 70 0.93 -8.03 -14.85
C SER A 70 1.89 -6.92 -14.42
N SER A 71 1.76 -6.49 -13.17
CA SER A 71 2.54 -5.37 -12.65
C SER A 71 2.87 -5.54 -11.17
N LEU A 72 4.00 -4.96 -10.80
CA LEU A 72 4.50 -4.86 -9.44
C LEU A 72 4.60 -3.38 -9.08
N VAL A 73 3.98 -3.00 -7.96
CA VAL A 73 4.14 -1.65 -7.41
C VAL A 73 4.99 -1.73 -6.16
N TYR A 74 6.03 -0.89 -6.10
CA TYR A 74 6.75 -0.55 -4.89
C TYR A 74 6.32 0.82 -4.37
N LYS A 75 6.11 0.90 -3.06
CA LYS A 75 5.90 2.14 -2.32
C LYS A 75 7.06 2.30 -1.35
N ASN A 76 7.96 3.23 -1.63
CA ASN A 76 9.13 3.49 -0.79
C ASN A 76 8.87 4.76 0.03
N PHE A 77 8.51 4.59 1.29
CA PHE A 77 8.16 5.70 2.16
C PHE A 77 9.41 6.37 2.73
N LYS A 78 9.33 7.69 2.91
CA LYS A 78 10.48 8.50 3.37
C LYS A 78 10.87 8.25 4.83
N ASP A 79 10.00 7.59 5.60
CA ASP A 79 10.31 7.10 6.95
C ASP A 79 11.13 5.80 6.95
N GLY A 80 11.42 5.24 5.77
CA GLY A 80 12.25 4.06 5.56
C GLY A 80 11.48 2.74 5.37
N HIS A 81 10.15 2.71 5.51
CA HIS A 81 9.39 1.50 5.22
C HIS A 81 9.12 1.35 3.72
N THR A 82 9.06 0.11 3.24
CA THR A 82 8.66 -0.21 1.87
C THR A 82 7.51 -1.20 1.88
N GLU A 83 6.56 -0.99 0.98
CA GLU A 83 5.51 -1.96 0.65
C GLU A 83 5.67 -2.40 -0.80
N SER A 84 5.34 -3.66 -1.09
CA SER A 84 5.26 -4.12 -2.48
C SER A 84 4.00 -4.94 -2.71
N ARG A 85 3.41 -4.80 -3.90
CA ARG A 85 2.24 -5.61 -4.28
C ARG A 85 2.26 -5.91 -5.77
N ALA A 86 2.44 -7.18 -6.12
CA ALA A 86 2.29 -7.67 -7.48
C ALA A 86 0.88 -8.18 -7.72
N ARG A 87 0.36 -8.02 -8.94
CA ARG A 87 -0.90 -8.64 -9.39
C ARG A 87 -0.74 -9.19 -10.78
N TYR A 88 -1.11 -10.44 -10.96
CA TYR A 88 -0.98 -11.13 -12.24
C TYR A 88 -1.91 -12.35 -12.30
N ILE A 89 -2.27 -12.73 -13.52
CA ILE A 89 -2.94 -14.00 -13.82
C ILE A 89 -1.97 -14.87 -14.63
N LEU A 90 -1.73 -16.08 -14.15
CA LEU A 90 -1.06 -17.14 -14.90
C LEU A 90 -2.10 -17.97 -15.64
N LEU A 91 -2.04 -17.94 -16.97
CA LEU A 91 -2.84 -18.78 -17.85
C LEU A 91 -2.07 -20.09 -18.09
N GLY A 92 -2.69 -21.23 -17.85
CA GLY A 92 -1.94 -22.47 -17.92
C GLY A 92 -2.73 -23.75 -17.75
N LYS A 93 -2.06 -24.76 -17.21
CA LYS A 93 -2.60 -26.09 -17.01
C LYS A 93 -1.96 -26.82 -15.84
N ASP A 94 -2.76 -27.69 -15.23
CA ASP A 94 -2.32 -28.68 -14.25
C ASP A 94 -2.28 -30.08 -14.90
N SER A 95 -2.31 -31.13 -14.07
CA SER A 95 -2.35 -32.52 -14.54
C SER A 95 -3.69 -32.96 -15.15
N LYS A 96 -4.77 -32.20 -14.93
CA LYS A 96 -6.15 -32.50 -15.36
C LYS A 96 -6.60 -31.71 -16.57
N GLY A 97 -6.02 -30.53 -16.83
CA GLY A 97 -6.35 -29.73 -18.01
C GLY A 97 -5.99 -28.26 -17.86
N GLU A 98 -6.58 -27.44 -18.72
CA GLU A 98 -6.41 -25.98 -18.69
C GLU A 98 -7.05 -25.40 -17.41
N CYS A 99 -6.31 -24.52 -16.75
CA CYS A 99 -6.73 -23.82 -15.54
C CYS A 99 -5.83 -22.60 -15.29
N ASP A 100 -6.33 -21.62 -14.54
CA ASP A 100 -5.67 -20.33 -14.35
C ASP A 100 -5.48 -20.03 -12.86
N LEU A 101 -4.47 -19.23 -12.55
CA LEU A 101 -4.20 -18.72 -11.20
C LEU A 101 -4.16 -17.20 -11.23
N PHE A 102 -5.03 -16.55 -10.47
CA PHE A 102 -4.82 -15.17 -10.04
C PHE A 102 -3.95 -15.17 -8.79
N ILE A 103 -2.95 -14.29 -8.77
CA ILE A 103 -2.08 -14.07 -7.62
C ILE A 103 -1.99 -12.56 -7.35
N GLU A 104 -2.40 -12.15 -6.14
CA GLU A 104 -2.03 -10.87 -5.55
C GLU A 104 -0.95 -11.11 -4.49
N ASP A 105 0.28 -10.74 -4.81
CA ASP A 105 1.44 -11.00 -3.96
C ASP A 105 1.74 -9.80 -3.06
N ASN A 106 1.39 -9.91 -1.77
CA ASN A 106 1.52 -8.83 -0.80
C ASN A 106 2.87 -8.93 -0.07
N GLY A 107 3.86 -8.13 -0.49
CA GLY A 107 5.18 -8.12 0.09
C GLY A 107 5.27 -7.32 1.37
N LEU A 108 5.85 -7.94 2.40
CA LEU A 108 6.29 -7.29 3.63
C LEU A 108 7.81 -7.39 3.69
N TYR A 109 8.47 -6.24 3.74
CA TYR A 109 9.93 -6.21 3.80
C TYR A 109 10.41 -6.67 5.17
N LYS A 110 11.42 -7.54 5.17
CA LYS A 110 12.18 -7.91 6.35
C LYS A 110 13.63 -7.48 6.16
N GLU A 111 14.21 -6.83 7.17
CA GLU A 111 15.66 -6.56 7.19
C GLU A 111 16.43 -7.88 7.00
N ASN A 112 17.45 -7.86 6.12
CA ASN A 112 18.34 -8.98 5.72
C ASN A 112 17.99 -9.76 4.43
N GLN A 113 17.57 -9.05 3.37
CA GLN A 113 17.79 -9.43 1.95
C GLN A 113 16.85 -10.47 1.29
N THR A 114 15.68 -10.78 1.87
CA THR A 114 14.64 -11.53 1.13
C THR A 114 13.27 -10.93 1.39
N VAL A 115 12.56 -10.56 0.32
CA VAL A 115 11.16 -10.12 0.44
C VAL A 115 10.32 -11.36 0.63
N ILE A 116 9.60 -11.42 1.76
CA ILE A 116 8.62 -12.45 2.02
C ILE A 116 7.24 -11.85 1.76
N THR A 117 6.43 -12.58 1.02
CA THR A 117 5.10 -12.12 0.65
C THR A 117 4.02 -13.06 1.18
N LYS A 118 2.81 -12.53 1.28
CA LYS A 118 1.60 -13.28 1.62
C LYS A 118 0.64 -13.24 0.43
N PRO A 119 0.74 -14.20 -0.50
CA PRO A 119 -0.07 -14.19 -1.71
C PRO A 119 -1.52 -14.52 -1.37
N THR A 120 -2.44 -13.77 -1.96
CA THR A 120 -3.84 -14.20 -2.13
C THR A 120 -3.95 -14.91 -3.47
N ILE A 121 -4.41 -16.16 -3.45
CA ILE A 121 -4.52 -17.00 -4.64
C ILE A 121 -5.98 -17.35 -4.88
N ILE A 122 -6.44 -17.16 -6.11
CA ILE A 122 -7.74 -17.66 -6.60
C ILE A 122 -7.42 -18.47 -7.86
N THR A 123 -8.02 -19.64 -8.01
CA THR A 123 -7.67 -20.52 -9.12
C THR A 123 -8.85 -21.30 -9.66
N THR A 124 -8.94 -21.44 -10.99
CA THR A 124 -9.90 -22.36 -11.62
C THR A 124 -9.43 -23.82 -11.58
N CYS A 125 -8.21 -24.08 -11.10
CA CYS A 125 -7.63 -25.41 -10.97
C CYS A 125 -8.28 -26.20 -9.83
N GLU A 126 -9.04 -27.25 -10.14
CA GLU A 126 -9.68 -28.09 -9.12
C GLU A 126 -8.67 -28.75 -8.17
N ASP A 127 -7.52 -29.20 -8.69
CA ASP A 127 -6.47 -29.87 -7.87
C ASP A 127 -5.67 -28.91 -7.00
N LEU A 128 -5.72 -27.62 -7.30
CA LEU A 128 -5.05 -26.56 -6.55
C LEU A 128 -6.05 -25.65 -5.81
N ALA A 129 -7.34 -25.98 -5.80
CA ALA A 129 -8.38 -25.20 -5.13
C ALA A 129 -8.11 -25.02 -3.63
N TRP A 130 -7.37 -25.94 -3.02
CA TRP A 130 -6.95 -25.84 -1.63
C TRP A 130 -5.98 -24.67 -1.38
N LEU A 131 -5.23 -24.19 -2.39
CA LEU A 131 -4.33 -23.05 -2.27
C LEU A 131 -5.04 -21.77 -1.86
N GLN A 132 -6.32 -21.62 -2.20
CA GLN A 132 -7.06 -20.39 -1.94
C GLN A 132 -7.27 -20.11 -0.44
N THR A 133 -7.11 -21.14 0.40
CA THR A 133 -7.22 -21.05 1.87
C THR A 133 -6.04 -21.72 2.57
N ALA A 134 -4.94 -21.97 1.86
CA ALA A 134 -3.73 -22.57 2.43
C ALA A 134 -2.83 -21.51 3.08
N ASP A 135 -2.01 -21.94 4.03
CA ASP A 135 -0.92 -21.11 4.55
C ASP A 135 0.25 -21.10 3.56
N VAL A 136 0.21 -20.11 2.68
CA VAL A 136 1.20 -19.89 1.63
C VAL A 136 2.03 -18.63 1.89
N GLN A 137 3.26 -18.63 1.38
CA GLN A 137 4.11 -17.45 1.30
C GLN A 137 4.84 -17.42 -0.04
N GLY A 138 5.13 -16.23 -0.55
CA GLY A 138 6.12 -16.07 -1.61
C GLY A 138 7.48 -15.72 -1.03
N ARG A 139 8.54 -16.16 -1.70
CA ARG A 139 9.91 -15.70 -1.47
C ARG A 139 10.42 -15.08 -2.75
N VAL A 140 10.70 -13.78 -2.72
CA VAL A 140 11.20 -13.04 -3.87
C VAL A 140 12.71 -12.96 -3.83
N GLU A 141 13.35 -13.37 -4.92
CA GLU A 141 14.79 -13.25 -5.12
C GLU A 141 15.07 -12.47 -6.40
N ASP A 142 15.96 -11.47 -6.30
CA ASP A 142 16.42 -10.73 -7.47
C ASP A 142 17.29 -11.62 -8.36
N GLN A 143 17.13 -11.44 -9.67
CA GLN A 143 17.94 -12.05 -10.72
C GLN A 143 18.53 -10.94 -11.59
N GLU A 144 19.51 -11.27 -12.44
CA GLU A 144 20.14 -10.27 -13.33
C GLU A 144 19.13 -9.54 -14.25
N ASN A 145 18.08 -10.23 -14.71
CA ASN A 145 17.10 -9.72 -15.68
C ASN A 145 15.64 -9.83 -15.19
N GLY A 146 15.41 -9.78 -13.88
CA GLY A 146 14.08 -9.85 -13.30
C GLY A 146 14.10 -10.47 -11.91
N LYS A 147 13.08 -11.27 -11.59
CA LYS A 147 12.89 -11.82 -10.24
C LYS A 147 12.43 -13.26 -10.30
N THR A 148 12.59 -14.00 -9.22
CA THR A 148 11.85 -15.24 -9.00
C THR A 148 10.95 -15.08 -7.80
N VAL A 149 9.74 -15.64 -7.88
CA VAL A 149 8.83 -15.74 -6.74
C VAL A 149 8.56 -17.21 -6.49
N LYS A 150 9.17 -17.74 -5.42
CA LYS A 150 8.95 -19.13 -4.99
C LYS A 150 7.68 -19.17 -4.16
N ILE A 151 6.64 -19.85 -4.64
CA ILE A 151 5.41 -20.07 -3.88
C ILE A 151 5.60 -21.28 -2.99
N MET A 152 5.58 -21.03 -1.69
CA MET A 152 5.87 -22.00 -0.65
C MET A 152 4.60 -22.28 0.17
N TRP A 153 4.34 -23.54 0.47
CA TRP A 153 3.22 -23.98 1.31
C TRP A 153 3.71 -24.55 2.64
N ASN A 154 3.12 -24.09 3.74
CA ASN A 154 3.34 -24.65 5.07
C ASN A 154 2.56 -25.97 5.24
N GLU A 155 3.18 -27.10 4.90
CA GLU A 155 2.53 -28.42 4.98
C GLU A 155 2.16 -28.85 6.40
N SER A 156 2.77 -28.22 7.41
CA SER A 156 2.47 -28.48 8.82
C SER A 156 1.20 -27.78 9.31
N ASN A 157 0.71 -26.76 8.58
CA ASN A 157 -0.50 -26.03 8.93
C ASN A 157 -1.69 -26.54 8.14
N THR A 158 -2.59 -27.24 8.83
CA THR A 158 -3.83 -27.79 8.27
C THR A 158 -5.05 -26.90 8.50
N SER A 159 -4.87 -25.74 9.15
CA SER A 159 -5.96 -24.78 9.36
C SER A 159 -6.21 -23.98 8.09
N LEU A 160 -7.49 -23.79 7.75
CA LEU A 160 -7.87 -22.92 6.64
C LEU A 160 -7.59 -21.46 6.98
N ILE A 161 -6.81 -20.80 6.15
CA ILE A 161 -6.57 -19.36 6.21
C ILE A 161 -7.76 -18.67 5.55
N PRO A 162 -8.48 -17.78 6.25
CA PRO A 162 -9.59 -17.04 5.66
C PRO A 162 -9.08 -16.04 4.62
N TYR A 163 -9.93 -15.74 3.64
CA TYR A 163 -9.67 -14.63 2.73
C TYR A 163 -9.49 -13.30 3.48
N PRO A 164 -8.76 -12.34 2.88
CA PRO A 164 -8.70 -10.98 3.39
C PRO A 164 -10.10 -10.43 3.68
N THR A 165 -10.25 -9.77 4.82
CA THR A 165 -11.50 -9.09 5.18
C THR A 165 -11.59 -7.78 4.42
N VAL A 166 -12.75 -7.50 3.84
CA VAL A 166 -13.01 -6.23 3.17
C VAL A 166 -12.92 -5.08 4.17
N THR A 167 -12.14 -4.06 3.80
CA THR A 167 -12.11 -2.77 4.49
C THR A 167 -13.02 -1.80 3.75
N MET A 168 -13.99 -1.23 4.46
CA MET A 168 -14.86 -0.20 3.90
C MET A 168 -14.13 1.15 3.85
N PRO A 169 -14.27 1.93 2.76
CA PRO A 169 -13.81 3.32 2.72
C PRO A 169 -14.34 4.14 3.90
N ASP A 170 -13.55 5.08 4.41
CA ASP A 170 -13.99 6.03 5.44
C ASP A 170 -15.17 6.85 4.92
N ASN A 171 -16.27 6.77 5.66
CA ASN A 171 -17.51 7.51 5.43
C ASN A 171 -17.90 8.35 6.66
N SER A 172 -16.98 8.54 7.61
CA SER A 172 -17.20 9.30 8.85
C SER A 172 -17.10 10.82 8.65
N ARG A 173 -16.65 11.28 7.48
CA ARG A 173 -16.37 12.68 7.17
C ARG A 173 -17.18 13.16 5.96
N THR A 174 -17.31 14.47 5.84
CA THR A 174 -17.86 15.12 4.65
C THR A 174 -16.73 15.41 3.66
N TYR A 175 -16.72 14.71 2.52
CA TYR A 175 -15.75 14.91 1.44
C TYR A 175 -16.34 15.80 0.35
N ASP A 176 -16.28 17.12 0.52
CA ASP A 176 -16.93 18.12 -0.32
C ASP A 176 -15.96 18.96 -1.18
N LYS A 177 -14.64 18.76 -1.04
CA LYS A 177 -13.62 19.40 -1.87
C LYS A 177 -13.14 18.45 -2.96
N LYS A 178 -13.57 18.69 -4.20
CA LYS A 178 -13.10 17.93 -5.37
C LYS A 178 -11.63 18.22 -5.67
N LEU A 179 -10.85 17.16 -5.89
CA LEU A 179 -9.44 17.22 -6.27
C LEU A 179 -9.27 16.98 -7.77
N PHE A 180 -9.69 15.79 -8.22
CA PHE A 180 -9.48 15.32 -9.58
C PHE A 180 -10.77 14.76 -10.17
N THR A 181 -10.85 14.78 -11.50
CA THR A 181 -11.85 14.03 -12.26
C THR A 181 -11.16 13.37 -13.43
N PHE A 182 -11.34 12.07 -13.54
CA PHE A 182 -10.72 11.25 -14.57
C PHE A 182 -11.79 10.62 -15.44
N ASP A 183 -11.66 10.81 -16.75
CA ASP A 183 -12.43 10.08 -17.75
C ASP A 183 -11.76 8.72 -17.97
N ILE A 184 -12.54 7.64 -17.87
CA ILE A 184 -12.05 6.27 -17.93
C ILE A 184 -12.51 5.60 -19.23
N GLY A 185 -11.54 5.10 -20.00
CA GLY A 185 -11.78 4.21 -21.14
C GLY A 185 -11.63 2.76 -20.71
N ILE A 186 -12.75 2.06 -20.51
CA ILE A 186 -12.76 0.65 -20.11
C ILE A 186 -12.31 -0.23 -21.29
N GLY A 187 -11.36 -1.12 -21.03
CA GLY A 187 -10.74 -2.03 -21.98
C GLY A 187 -11.17 -3.49 -21.78
N SER A 188 -10.25 -4.41 -22.02
CA SER A 188 -10.50 -5.86 -21.91
C SER A 188 -10.59 -6.31 -20.45
N GLN A 189 -11.22 -7.45 -20.19
CA GLN A 189 -11.29 -8.04 -18.85
C GLN A 189 -10.96 -9.53 -18.87
N VAL A 190 -10.51 -10.04 -17.72
CA VAL A 190 -10.35 -11.46 -17.43
C VAL A 190 -10.80 -11.75 -16.02
N ASP A 191 -11.50 -12.85 -15.86
CA ASP A 191 -11.93 -13.41 -14.59
C ASP A 191 -11.24 -14.74 -14.27
N VAL A 192 -10.96 -14.95 -12.99
CA VAL A 192 -10.58 -16.22 -12.41
C VAL A 192 -11.59 -16.53 -11.32
N ILE A 193 -12.38 -17.59 -11.52
CA ILE A 193 -13.47 -17.98 -10.61
C ILE A 193 -13.12 -19.32 -9.96
N GLY A 194 -12.83 -19.27 -8.66
CA GLY A 194 -12.50 -20.43 -7.86
C GLY A 194 -13.69 -21.39 -7.69
N PRO A 195 -13.45 -22.69 -7.40
CA PRO A 195 -14.50 -23.66 -7.11
C PRO A 195 -15.43 -23.29 -5.94
N ASP A 196 -14.96 -22.45 -5.02
CA ASP A 196 -15.75 -21.91 -3.91
C ASP A 196 -16.47 -20.58 -4.23
N ASN A 197 -16.41 -20.14 -5.50
CA ASN A 197 -16.88 -18.87 -6.05
C ASN A 197 -16.11 -17.63 -5.57
N ALA A 198 -14.88 -17.78 -5.06
CA ALA A 198 -13.97 -16.66 -4.98
C ALA A 198 -13.67 -16.13 -6.39
N LEU A 199 -13.75 -14.83 -6.58
CA LEU A 199 -13.59 -14.16 -7.86
C LEU A 199 -12.41 -13.21 -7.80
N ALA A 200 -11.54 -13.25 -8.81
CA ALA A 200 -10.68 -12.15 -9.18
C ALA A 200 -10.98 -11.70 -10.62
N VAL A 201 -11.04 -10.40 -10.85
CA VAL A 201 -11.18 -9.82 -12.19
C VAL A 201 -10.08 -8.78 -12.39
N MET A 202 -9.39 -8.84 -13.52
CA MET A 202 -8.49 -7.78 -13.99
C MET A 202 -9.15 -7.08 -15.18
N ILE A 203 -9.46 -5.79 -15.02
CA ILE A 203 -10.10 -4.95 -16.04
C ILE A 203 -9.08 -3.92 -16.51
N GLU A 204 -8.67 -4.02 -17.77
CA GLU A 204 -7.79 -3.04 -18.39
C GLU A 204 -8.53 -1.71 -18.59
N PHE A 205 -7.86 -0.58 -18.42
CA PHE A 205 -8.42 0.74 -18.70
C PHE A 205 -7.37 1.78 -19.08
N THR A 206 -7.81 2.81 -19.79
CA THR A 206 -7.05 4.06 -20.00
C THR A 206 -7.73 5.20 -19.23
N CYS A 207 -6.99 6.27 -18.94
CA CYS A 207 -7.56 7.42 -18.26
C CYS A 207 -7.00 8.75 -18.79
N THR A 208 -7.81 9.80 -18.70
CA THR A 208 -7.41 11.18 -18.97
C THR A 208 -8.04 12.13 -17.95
N SER A 209 -7.37 13.24 -17.68
CA SER A 209 -7.93 14.35 -16.90
C SER A 209 -8.10 15.56 -17.84
N PRO A 210 -9.33 15.96 -18.20
CA PRO A 210 -9.55 17.15 -19.02
C PRO A 210 -9.57 18.45 -18.20
N ALA A 211 -9.49 18.36 -16.87
CA ALA A 211 -9.72 19.47 -15.96
C ALA A 211 -8.62 20.54 -16.07
N GLU A 212 -8.99 21.81 -15.92
CA GLU A 212 -8.04 22.94 -16.01
C GLU A 212 -6.99 22.90 -14.90
N ASN A 213 -7.33 22.40 -13.71
CA ASN A 213 -6.41 22.28 -12.59
C ASN A 213 -5.40 21.14 -12.74
N PHE A 214 -5.68 20.15 -13.60
CA PHE A 214 -4.75 19.09 -13.93
C PHE A 214 -5.13 18.49 -15.28
N LYS A 215 -4.49 18.94 -16.35
CA LYS A 215 -4.72 18.40 -17.69
C LYS A 215 -3.67 17.34 -17.99
N ALA A 216 -4.09 16.08 -18.06
CA ALA A 216 -3.18 14.95 -18.05
C ALA A 216 -3.70 13.74 -18.81
N THR A 217 -2.78 12.84 -19.17
CA THR A 217 -3.07 11.56 -19.82
C THR A 217 -2.39 10.44 -19.03
N GLY A 218 -3.08 9.30 -18.92
CA GLY A 218 -2.50 8.07 -18.39
C GLY A 218 -1.25 7.64 -19.16
N LEU A 219 -0.21 7.21 -18.45
CA LEU A 219 1.05 6.78 -19.05
C LEU A 219 1.00 5.42 -19.74
N ASP A 220 -0.03 4.63 -19.50
CA ASP A 220 -0.19 3.27 -20.04
C ASP A 220 -1.69 2.85 -20.04
N THR A 221 -1.95 1.63 -20.49
CA THR A 221 -3.13 0.85 -20.13
C THR A 221 -2.91 0.24 -18.75
N PHE A 222 -3.78 0.61 -17.81
CA PHE A 222 -3.74 0.21 -16.40
C PHE A 222 -4.73 -0.91 -16.12
N VAL A 223 -4.71 -1.43 -14.89
CA VAL A 223 -5.62 -2.50 -14.46
C VAL A 223 -6.36 -2.11 -13.18
N ASP A 224 -7.69 -2.24 -13.22
CA ASP A 224 -8.55 -2.34 -12.04
C ASP A 224 -8.66 -3.81 -11.65
N THR A 225 -8.18 -4.15 -10.45
CA THR A 225 -8.30 -5.50 -9.92
C THR A 225 -9.44 -5.57 -8.94
N ARG A 226 -10.42 -6.43 -9.24
CA ARG A 226 -11.59 -6.65 -8.39
C ARG A 226 -11.55 -8.02 -7.77
N MET A 227 -11.93 -8.12 -6.49
CA MET A 227 -12.04 -9.40 -5.80
C MET A 227 -13.38 -9.53 -5.11
N GLN A 228 -13.97 -10.72 -5.13
CA GLN A 228 -15.19 -11.01 -4.37
C GLN A 228 -15.05 -12.36 -3.69
N PHE A 229 -15.20 -12.35 -2.36
CA PHE A 229 -15.17 -13.56 -1.54
C PHE A 229 -16.56 -13.87 -1.01
N LYS A 230 -16.82 -15.14 -0.72
CA LYS A 230 -18.12 -15.59 -0.22
C LYS A 230 -18.55 -14.80 1.03
N GLY A 231 -19.71 -14.17 0.95
CA GLY A 231 -20.28 -13.40 2.06
C GLY A 231 -19.70 -12.00 2.24
N GLN A 232 -18.82 -11.55 1.35
CA GLN A 232 -18.23 -10.21 1.36
C GLN A 232 -18.66 -9.42 0.12
N ILE A 233 -18.71 -8.09 0.25
CA ILE A 233 -18.89 -7.15 -0.88
C ILE A 233 -17.68 -7.24 -1.83
N GLN A 234 -17.88 -6.92 -3.12
CA GLN A 234 -16.76 -6.87 -4.05
C GLN A 234 -15.83 -5.70 -3.72
N THR A 235 -14.53 -5.96 -3.69
CA THR A 235 -13.50 -4.93 -3.62
C THR A 235 -12.96 -4.61 -5.00
N LEU A 236 -12.37 -3.44 -5.11
CA LEU A 236 -11.65 -2.99 -6.30
C LEU A 236 -10.37 -2.26 -5.90
N SER A 237 -9.39 -2.24 -6.80
CA SER A 237 -8.11 -1.59 -6.60
C SER A 237 -7.50 -1.27 -7.96
N ALA A 238 -7.75 -0.05 -8.43
CA ALA A 238 -7.22 0.47 -9.69
C ALA A 238 -5.91 1.22 -9.45
N ARG A 239 -4.85 0.88 -10.20
CA ARG A 239 -3.53 1.50 -10.06
C ARG A 239 -3.12 2.19 -11.35
N TYR A 240 -2.88 3.49 -11.30
CA TYR A 240 -2.64 4.26 -12.51
C TYR A 240 -1.79 5.51 -12.25
N ILE A 241 -1.07 5.94 -13.28
CA ILE A 241 -0.22 7.13 -13.26
C ILE A 241 -0.62 8.03 -14.41
N LEU A 242 -1.00 9.27 -14.11
CA LEU A 242 -1.19 10.30 -15.13
C LEU A 242 -0.01 11.26 -15.14
N GLN A 243 0.39 11.71 -16.32
CA GLN A 243 1.34 12.80 -16.51
C GLN A 243 0.67 13.95 -17.25
N GLY A 244 0.92 15.17 -16.81
CA GLY A 244 0.31 16.35 -17.39
C GLY A 244 0.84 17.64 -16.80
N LYS A 245 0.01 18.68 -16.86
CA LYS A 245 0.30 20.00 -16.30
C LYS A 245 -0.75 20.42 -15.29
N ASP A 246 -0.31 21.13 -14.25
CA ASP A 246 -1.20 21.84 -13.34
C ASP A 246 -1.71 23.17 -13.94
N ASP A 247 -2.52 23.90 -13.17
CA ASP A 247 -3.07 25.23 -13.50
C ASP A 247 -2.00 26.34 -13.63
N GLU A 248 -0.78 26.10 -13.14
CA GLU A 248 0.36 27.01 -13.27
C GLU A 248 1.28 26.62 -14.45
N GLY A 249 0.94 25.55 -15.18
CA GLY A 249 1.67 25.05 -16.34
C GLY A 249 2.88 24.17 -16.00
N ARG A 250 3.08 23.80 -14.73
CA ARG A 250 4.15 22.90 -14.29
C ARG A 250 3.85 21.48 -14.69
N ASP A 251 4.86 20.81 -15.27
CA ASP A 251 4.77 19.38 -15.52
C ASP A 251 4.75 18.61 -14.20
N CYS A 252 3.85 17.65 -14.09
CA CYS A 252 3.72 16.79 -12.93
C CYS A 252 3.13 15.43 -13.28
N LYS A 253 3.37 14.47 -12.39
CA LYS A 253 2.76 13.15 -12.36
C LYS A 253 1.93 12.98 -11.09
N VAL A 254 0.89 12.16 -11.22
CA VAL A 254 0.08 11.72 -10.08
C VAL A 254 -0.11 10.22 -10.21
N TYR A 255 0.37 9.48 -9.21
CA TYR A 255 0.02 8.08 -9.00
C TYR A 255 -1.22 8.00 -8.13
N ILE A 256 -2.12 7.09 -8.50
CA ILE A 256 -3.32 6.78 -7.74
C ILE A 256 -3.42 5.26 -7.60
N GLU A 257 -3.55 4.78 -6.36
CA GLU A 257 -4.09 3.47 -6.05
C GLU A 257 -5.48 3.65 -5.44
N ASN A 258 -6.50 3.44 -6.26
CA ASN A 258 -7.89 3.67 -5.88
C ASN A 258 -8.50 2.37 -5.34
N ASN A 259 -8.41 2.17 -4.02
CA ASN A 259 -8.99 1.01 -3.34
C ASN A 259 -10.44 1.29 -2.96
N GLY A 260 -11.33 0.32 -3.06
CA GLY A 260 -12.71 0.56 -2.66
C GLY A 260 -13.59 -0.68 -2.69
N VAL A 261 -14.89 -0.41 -2.63
CA VAL A 261 -15.95 -1.41 -2.68
C VAL A 261 -16.98 -1.05 -3.74
N ASP A 262 -17.56 -2.07 -4.34
CA ASP A 262 -18.64 -1.96 -5.32
C ASP A 262 -19.79 -2.87 -4.86
N ASP A 263 -20.94 -2.27 -4.50
CA ASP A 263 -22.18 -2.99 -4.16
C ASP A 263 -23.14 -3.12 -5.36
N PHE A 264 -22.64 -2.87 -6.56
CA PHE A 264 -23.39 -2.80 -7.83
C PHE A 264 -24.36 -1.62 -7.95
N THR A 265 -24.55 -0.83 -6.89
CA THR A 265 -25.37 0.39 -6.90
C THR A 265 -24.53 1.64 -6.74
N ASN A 266 -23.44 1.56 -5.99
CA ASN A 266 -22.51 2.62 -5.75
C ASN A 266 -21.08 2.07 -5.66
N MET A 267 -20.15 2.75 -6.31
CA MET A 267 -18.73 2.47 -6.22
C MET A 267 -18.09 3.56 -5.38
N ILE A 268 -17.63 3.18 -4.19
CA ILE A 268 -17.03 4.07 -3.20
C ILE A 268 -15.59 3.66 -2.99
N THR A 269 -14.68 4.62 -2.99
CA THR A 269 -13.24 4.35 -2.89
C THR A 269 -12.55 5.26 -1.87
N GLU A 270 -11.40 4.79 -1.39
CA GLU A 270 -10.45 5.51 -0.56
C GLU A 270 -9.09 5.45 -1.30
N PRO A 271 -8.77 6.48 -2.10
CA PRO A 271 -7.56 6.46 -2.91
C PRO A 271 -6.33 6.76 -2.04
N PHE A 272 -5.23 6.11 -2.38
CA PHE A 272 -3.88 6.52 -1.99
C PHE A 272 -3.26 7.27 -3.16
N ILE A 273 -2.82 8.52 -2.93
CA ILE A 273 -2.32 9.41 -3.98
C ILE A 273 -0.88 9.83 -3.66
N VAL A 274 -0.03 9.81 -4.69
CA VAL A 274 1.35 10.32 -4.63
C VAL A 274 1.59 11.25 -5.81
N THR A 275 2.29 12.36 -5.61
CA THR A 275 2.56 13.34 -6.67
C THR A 275 3.91 14.02 -6.51
N ASP A 276 4.57 14.25 -7.64
CA ASP A 276 5.80 15.06 -7.72
C ASP A 276 5.52 16.57 -7.75
N ASN A 277 4.25 17.00 -7.72
CA ASN A 277 3.90 18.42 -7.70
C ASN A 277 3.97 18.99 -6.27
N PRO A 278 4.89 19.92 -5.96
CA PRO A 278 5.02 20.49 -4.63
C PRO A 278 3.79 21.27 -4.16
N LYS A 279 2.97 21.81 -5.07
CA LYS A 279 1.70 22.46 -4.71
C LYS A 279 0.67 21.48 -4.13
N TRP A 280 0.82 20.19 -4.44
CA TRP A 280 -0.11 19.13 -4.05
C TRP A 280 0.49 18.14 -3.06
N ALA A 281 1.67 18.41 -2.51
CA ALA A 281 2.33 17.56 -1.52
C ALA A 281 1.42 17.17 -0.33
N TRP A 282 0.53 18.09 0.06
CA TRP A 282 -0.44 17.89 1.14
C TRP A 282 -1.48 16.80 0.84
N ILE A 283 -1.74 16.48 -0.44
CA ILE A 283 -2.71 15.44 -0.83
C ILE A 283 -2.25 14.06 -0.34
N GLU A 284 -0.94 13.81 -0.27
CA GLU A 284 -0.37 12.52 0.17
C GLU A 284 -0.67 12.20 1.65
N SER A 285 -1.23 13.16 2.39
CA SER A 285 -1.62 13.00 3.81
C SER A 285 -3.09 13.30 4.06
N ALA A 286 -3.82 13.78 3.06
CA ALA A 286 -5.18 14.22 3.26
C ALA A 286 -6.12 13.02 3.44
N PRO A 287 -7.24 13.16 4.17
CA PRO A 287 -8.34 12.22 4.07
C PRO A 287 -8.90 12.27 2.65
N LEU A 288 -8.95 11.12 1.97
CA LEU A 288 -9.37 11.03 0.58
C LEU A 288 -10.58 10.12 0.43
N HIS A 289 -11.37 10.41 -0.58
CA HIS A 289 -12.53 9.61 -0.94
C HIS A 289 -12.75 9.67 -2.44
N GLY A 290 -13.34 8.63 -3.01
CA GLY A 290 -13.68 8.61 -4.42
C GLY A 290 -15.08 8.10 -4.68
N SER A 291 -15.65 8.60 -5.77
CA SER A 291 -16.98 8.25 -6.24
C SER A 291 -16.97 8.19 -7.76
N THR A 292 -17.99 7.58 -8.36
CA THR A 292 -18.11 7.53 -9.81
C THR A 292 -19.39 8.11 -10.35
N SER A 293 -19.35 8.49 -11.62
CA SER A 293 -20.53 8.88 -12.39
C SER A 293 -20.41 8.40 -13.83
N TRP A 294 -21.52 8.47 -14.56
CA TRP A 294 -21.61 8.08 -15.97
C TRP A 294 -22.10 9.25 -16.81
N SER A 295 -21.25 9.82 -17.68
CA SER A 295 -21.66 10.84 -18.67
C SER A 295 -20.56 11.20 -19.68
N PRO A 296 -20.61 10.76 -20.96
CA PRO A 296 -21.23 9.53 -21.47
C PRO A 296 -20.43 8.26 -21.12
N ASN A 297 -19.21 8.42 -20.62
CA ASN A 297 -18.32 7.34 -20.18
C ASN A 297 -18.22 7.33 -18.64
N LEU A 298 -17.57 6.30 -18.09
CA LEU A 298 -17.24 6.24 -16.67
C LEU A 298 -16.31 7.39 -16.29
N GLN A 299 -16.67 8.11 -15.24
CA GLN A 299 -15.83 9.11 -14.60
C GLN A 299 -15.53 8.71 -13.16
N ILE A 300 -14.29 8.89 -12.74
CA ILE A 300 -13.87 8.81 -11.34
C ILE A 300 -13.68 10.22 -10.81
N HIS A 301 -14.27 10.53 -9.66
CA HIS A 301 -14.10 11.79 -8.96
C HIS A 301 -13.38 11.52 -7.65
N LEU A 302 -12.29 12.24 -7.40
CA LEU A 302 -11.54 12.15 -6.15
C LEU A 302 -11.78 13.42 -5.32
N TRP A 303 -11.99 13.23 -4.03
CA TRP A 303 -12.44 14.25 -3.09
C TRP A 303 -11.58 14.22 -1.82
N THR A 304 -11.56 15.34 -1.13
CA THR A 304 -11.04 15.46 0.23
C THR A 304 -12.00 16.29 1.09
N VAL A 305 -11.70 16.38 2.38
CA VAL A 305 -12.41 17.25 3.32
C VAL A 305 -12.02 18.72 3.09
N ASN A 306 -12.96 19.64 3.28
CA ASN A 306 -12.66 21.08 3.25
C ASN A 306 -12.12 21.59 4.61
N ASP A 307 -11.10 20.93 5.15
CA ASP A 307 -10.41 21.32 6.39
C ASP A 307 -8.88 21.14 6.24
N PRO A 308 -8.14 22.24 6.01
CA PRO A 308 -6.69 22.21 5.86
C PRO A 308 -5.91 21.66 7.04
N SER A 309 -6.45 21.73 8.26
CA SER A 309 -5.76 21.27 9.47
C SER A 309 -5.54 19.76 9.48
N LEU A 310 -6.33 19.02 8.70
CA LEU A 310 -6.25 17.57 8.56
C LEU A 310 -5.25 17.12 7.49
N TRP A 311 -4.54 18.04 6.82
CA TRP A 311 -3.62 17.72 5.72
C TRP A 311 -2.15 17.66 6.16
N THR A 312 -1.85 17.89 7.45
CA THR A 312 -0.49 17.82 8.00
C THR A 312 -0.45 17.08 9.33
N GLU A 313 0.34 16.00 9.42
CA GLU A 313 1.10 15.77 10.65
C GLU A 313 2.23 16.81 10.65
N GLN A 314 2.18 17.80 11.55
CA GLN A 314 3.22 18.81 11.63
C GLN A 314 4.43 18.26 12.41
N PRO A 315 5.65 18.27 11.84
CA PRO A 315 6.85 18.33 12.65
C PRO A 315 7.01 19.78 13.11
N ASN A 316 6.72 20.06 14.39
CA ASN A 316 7.08 21.33 14.99
C ASN A 316 8.60 21.39 15.16
N ASN A 317 9.23 22.27 14.40
CA ASN A 317 10.56 22.79 14.70
C ASN A 317 10.37 24.29 14.93
N ASP A 318 10.42 24.71 16.19
CA ASP A 318 10.99 25.99 16.65
C ASP A 318 10.87 26.03 18.19
N ASP A 319 11.84 25.39 18.84
CA ASP A 319 12.24 25.76 20.19
C ASP A 319 13.01 27.09 20.09
N THR A 320 12.27 28.20 20.18
CA THR A 320 12.82 29.49 20.56
C THR A 320 12.21 29.89 21.88
N GLY A 321 12.59 29.17 22.94
CA GLY A 321 12.32 29.58 24.31
C GLY A 321 12.98 30.92 24.63
N ILE A 322 12.20 32.00 24.56
CA ILE A 322 12.40 33.21 25.34
C ILE A 322 11.03 33.61 25.90
N ASP A 323 10.70 33.10 27.09
CA ASP A 323 9.66 33.69 27.92
C ASP A 323 10.30 34.76 28.81
N SER A 324 9.93 36.00 28.56
CA SER A 324 10.09 37.11 29.49
C SER A 324 8.72 37.66 29.81
N GLU A 325 8.08 37.16 30.86
CA GLU A 325 7.03 37.91 31.55
C GLU A 325 7.31 37.93 33.05
N ILE A 326 7.48 39.16 33.52
CA ILE A 326 7.62 39.59 34.89
C ILE A 326 6.20 39.72 35.43
N GLU A 327 5.88 39.00 36.50
CA GLU A 327 4.78 39.40 37.40
C GLU A 327 5.37 39.66 38.79
N VAL A 328 5.24 40.93 39.19
CA VAL A 328 5.52 41.44 40.52
C VAL A 328 4.25 41.26 41.33
N GLU A 329 4.27 40.42 42.35
CA GLU A 329 3.29 40.49 43.44
C GLU A 329 3.94 40.97 44.72
N ASP A 330 3.52 42.16 45.13
CA ASP A 330 3.72 42.74 46.44
C ASP A 330 3.09 41.85 47.52
N ASN A 331 3.85 41.50 48.54
CA ASN A 331 3.30 41.22 49.86
C ASN A 331 4.20 41.84 50.93
N VAL A 332 3.66 42.90 51.53
CA VAL A 332 4.13 43.54 52.76
C VAL A 332 3.57 42.76 53.94
N GLU A 333 4.45 42.19 54.76
CA GLU A 333 4.20 42.00 56.18
C GLU A 333 5.41 42.45 56.98
N VAL A 334 5.11 43.07 58.12
CA VAL A 334 5.91 44.01 58.90
C VAL A 334 6.37 43.35 60.20
N ASP A 335 7.61 43.68 60.58
CA ASP A 335 8.26 43.71 61.90
C ASP A 335 8.29 42.43 62.78
N ASP A 336 9.49 42.04 63.23
CA ASP A 336 10.04 42.60 64.48
C ASP A 336 11.44 42.05 64.85
N ASN A 337 12.29 42.98 65.27
CA ASN A 337 13.29 42.89 66.34
C ASN A 337 14.57 42.02 66.23
N ASN A 338 15.69 42.74 66.20
CA ASN A 338 16.75 42.81 67.23
C ASN A 338 18.19 42.51 66.80
N ASP A 339 18.98 43.57 67.00
CA ASP A 339 20.29 43.65 67.66
C ASP A 339 21.58 43.17 67.00
N ASP A 340 22.62 43.91 67.42
CA ASP A 340 24.06 43.74 67.37
C ASP A 340 24.75 43.98 66.01
N SER A 341 25.39 45.13 65.75
CA SER A 341 26.57 45.78 66.35
C SER A 341 27.87 45.47 65.59
N ASP A 342 28.79 46.43 65.68
CA ASP A 342 30.18 46.49 65.19
C ASP A 342 30.35 46.74 63.68
N SER A 343 30.67 47.95 63.24
CA SER A 343 31.87 48.78 63.45
C SER A 343 33.15 48.25 62.79
N ASP A 344 33.65 49.09 61.90
CA ASP A 344 35.06 49.40 61.67
C ASP A 344 35.96 48.44 60.88
N ASN A 345 36.40 49.01 59.76
CA ASN A 345 37.79 49.29 59.38
C ASN A 345 38.56 48.37 58.42
N GLU A 346 38.98 49.06 57.36
CA GLU A 346 40.33 49.15 56.78
C GLU A 346 40.81 48.12 55.76
N ASN A 347 41.16 48.73 54.61
CA ASN A 347 42.04 48.35 53.49
C ASN A 347 41.48 47.52 52.34
#